data_AF-A0A518GWL2-F1
#
_entry.id   AF-A0A518GWL2-F1
#
_cell.length_a   1.000
_cell.length_b   1.000
_cell.length_c   1.000
_cell.angle_alpha   90.00
_cell.angle_beta   90.00
_cell.angle_gamma   90.00
#
_symmetry.space_group_name_H-M   'P 1'
#
loop_
_entity.id
_entity.type
_entity.pdbx_description
1 polymer ?
#
loop_
_entity_poly.entity_id
_entity_poly.type
_entity_poly.pdbx_seq_one_letter_code
_entity_poly.pdbx_strand_id
1 'polypeptide(L)'
;MSNPTASTRPRRRIRWALAALSVVGLVAILILSRSRPGPPAFRPPPIPSPNGHDALVRASRMIEGLGPDGGNILDADIDPLRVWVADNREALDLADHALDLPSGVPLTYTQADLQASMEDLGPLRTLGRLMLADARVALAEGRAGDASRRSIDAIRFARKATRNGLLLHALTGVAIEEGVGLEGLRLGLEQLDEAQCREAARDLLELDRSSPPIEEVLALEAGWSEASMPRNIRFSRALIPGVRSQLRALARPAQDSIRTALDRVAARRRLLAIELAIRGYRLRDDALPDRLDDLVPGVLPAVPSNPINGDPPIYEVLDDVTYLLHFADPGEGDEAREGQEAR
;
A
#
# COMPACT_ATOMS: atom_id res chain seq x y z
N MET A 1 65.26 47.86 -50.77
CA MET A 1 63.81 47.75 -50.52
C MET A 1 63.47 46.32 -50.09
N SER A 2 63.32 46.06 -48.80
CA SER A 2 62.77 44.80 -48.28
C SER A 2 62.14 45.05 -46.91
N ASN A 3 60.82 44.85 -46.81
CA ASN A 3 59.98 45.09 -45.63
C ASN A 3 60.00 43.89 -44.69
N PRO A 4 60.14 44.06 -43.36
CA PRO A 4 59.86 43.00 -42.39
C PRO A 4 58.44 43.16 -41.83
N THR A 5 57.50 42.36 -42.30
CA THR A 5 56.17 42.21 -41.67
C THR A 5 56.24 41.21 -40.52
N ALA A 6 56.58 41.70 -39.32
CA ALA A 6 56.56 40.91 -38.09
C ALA A 6 55.12 40.53 -37.72
N SER A 7 54.77 39.26 -37.89
CA SER A 7 53.43 38.74 -37.59
C SER A 7 53.21 38.62 -36.07
N THR A 8 52.41 39.51 -35.49
CA THR A 8 52.04 39.52 -34.05
C THR A 8 50.83 38.64 -33.72
N ARG A 9 50.59 37.59 -34.52
CA ARG A 9 49.38 36.75 -34.42
C ARG A 9 49.33 35.66 -33.33
N PRO A 10 50.40 35.23 -32.61
CA PRO A 10 50.28 34.07 -31.72
C PRO A 10 49.59 34.37 -30.37
N ARG A 11 49.68 35.59 -29.84
CA ARG A 11 49.17 35.92 -28.49
C ARG A 11 47.64 35.89 -28.36
N ARG A 12 46.91 36.20 -29.44
CA ARG A 12 45.44 36.23 -29.41
C ARG A 12 44.84 34.82 -29.40
N ARG A 13 45.44 33.87 -30.12
CA ARG A 13 45.00 32.46 -30.16
C ARG A 13 45.18 31.76 -28.81
N ILE A 14 46.29 32.04 -28.13
CA ILE A 14 46.58 31.48 -26.80
C ILE A 14 45.54 31.97 -25.77
N ARG A 15 45.15 33.26 -25.81
CA ARG A 15 44.12 33.80 -24.90
C ARG A 15 42.75 33.15 -25.12
N TRP A 16 42.33 32.93 -26.36
CA TRP A 16 41.07 32.25 -26.66
C TRP A 16 41.09 30.77 -26.27
N ALA A 17 42.22 30.08 -26.45
CA ALA A 17 42.39 28.71 -26.01
C ALA A 17 42.30 28.59 -24.47
N LEU A 18 42.95 29.48 -23.74
CA LEU A 18 42.88 29.52 -22.26
C LEU A 18 41.47 29.86 -21.76
N ALA A 19 40.77 30.78 -22.42
CA ALA A 19 39.38 31.12 -22.09
C ALA A 19 38.44 29.92 -22.32
N ALA A 20 38.57 29.23 -23.45
CA ALA A 20 37.80 28.03 -23.75
C ALA A 20 38.07 26.90 -22.74
N LEU A 21 39.34 26.67 -22.38
CA LEU A 21 39.71 25.67 -21.37
C LEU A 21 39.13 26.00 -19.99
N SER A 22 39.10 27.28 -19.62
CA SER A 22 38.52 27.75 -18.36
C SER A 22 37.01 27.54 -18.31
N VAL A 23 36.30 27.78 -19.42
CA VAL A 23 34.86 27.51 -19.54
C VAL A 23 34.59 26.01 -19.45
N VAL A 24 35.36 25.16 -20.14
CA VAL A 24 35.23 23.70 -20.05
C VAL A 24 35.50 23.22 -18.63
N GLY A 25 36.54 23.74 -17.97
CA GLY A 25 36.86 23.44 -16.58
C GLY A 25 35.74 23.85 -15.62
N LEU A 26 35.16 25.05 -15.79
CA LEU A 26 34.05 25.52 -14.97
C LEU A 26 32.79 24.68 -15.19
N VAL A 27 32.47 24.34 -16.44
CA VAL A 27 31.35 23.45 -16.79
C VAL A 27 31.58 22.06 -16.20
N ALA A 28 32.79 21.50 -16.31
CA ALA A 28 33.14 20.21 -15.71
C ALA A 28 33.03 20.26 -14.18
N ILE A 29 33.49 21.32 -13.52
CA ILE A 29 33.34 21.53 -12.08
C ILE A 29 31.86 21.63 -11.70
N LEU A 30 31.04 22.34 -12.48
CA LEU A 30 29.59 22.48 -12.25
C LEU A 30 28.85 21.14 -12.42
N ILE A 31 29.25 20.35 -13.42
CA ILE A 31 28.76 18.99 -13.65
C ILE A 31 29.17 18.08 -12.49
N LEU A 32 30.46 18.09 -12.14
CA LEU A 32 31.01 17.32 -11.03
C LEU A 32 30.34 17.69 -9.71
N SER A 33 30.11 18.98 -9.45
CA SER A 33 29.44 19.46 -8.23
C SER A 33 27.96 19.08 -8.21
N ARG A 34 27.27 19.07 -9.36
CA ARG A 34 25.88 18.57 -9.45
C ARG A 34 25.77 17.04 -9.43
N SER A 35 26.85 16.34 -9.77
CA SER A 35 26.94 14.87 -9.70
C SER A 35 27.36 14.35 -8.32
N ARG A 36 27.88 15.23 -7.45
CA ARG A 36 28.06 14.91 -6.03
C ARG A 36 26.67 14.70 -5.42
N PRO A 37 26.46 13.65 -4.62
CA PRO A 37 25.22 13.48 -3.90
C PRO A 37 25.04 14.71 -3.01
N GLY A 38 24.05 15.55 -3.34
CA GLY A 38 23.53 16.48 -2.35
C GLY A 38 23.00 15.66 -1.17
N PRO A 39 22.96 16.23 0.05
CA PRO A 39 22.22 15.60 1.14
C PRO A 39 20.82 15.27 0.60
N PRO A 40 20.32 14.04 0.81
CA PRO A 40 19.02 13.67 0.27
C PRO A 40 17.99 14.67 0.81
N ALA A 41 17.26 15.32 -0.10
CA ALA A 41 16.20 16.26 0.28
C ALA A 41 15.13 15.57 1.13
N PHE A 42 15.02 14.25 0.96
CA PHE A 42 14.19 13.35 1.73
C PHE A 42 14.98 12.69 2.87
N ARG A 43 14.51 12.82 4.12
CA ARG A 43 15.02 12.07 5.27
C ARG A 43 14.02 10.95 5.58
N PRO A 44 14.44 9.67 5.64
CA PRO A 44 13.54 8.60 6.02
C PRO A 44 12.93 8.95 7.39
N PRO A 45 11.65 8.58 7.60
CA PRO A 45 11.03 8.73 8.91
C PRO A 45 11.89 8.04 9.97
N PRO A 46 11.96 8.58 11.20
CA PRO A 46 12.67 7.92 12.28
C PRO A 46 12.06 6.53 12.51
N ILE A 47 12.93 5.51 12.59
CA ILE A 47 12.51 4.14 12.87
C ILE A 47 12.20 4.04 14.36
N PRO A 48 10.99 3.57 14.75
CA PRO A 48 10.65 3.41 16.15
C PRO A 48 11.56 2.40 16.88
N SER A 49 11.71 2.54 18.19
CA SER A 49 12.40 1.57 19.03
C SER A 49 11.58 1.36 20.33
N PRO A 50 10.95 0.19 20.53
CA PRO A 50 10.92 -0.98 19.65
C PRO A 50 10.15 -0.74 18.32
N ASN A 51 10.44 -1.54 17.29
CA ASN A 51 9.79 -1.46 15.97
C ASN A 51 8.86 -2.67 15.74
N GLY A 52 7.58 -2.40 15.49
CA GLY A 52 6.59 -3.42 15.16
C GLY A 52 6.90 -4.16 13.84
N HIS A 53 7.47 -3.48 12.84
CA HIS A 53 7.83 -4.12 11.57
C HIS A 53 8.81 -5.28 11.78
N ASP A 54 9.85 -5.07 12.59
CA ASP A 54 10.86 -6.10 12.87
C ASP A 54 10.25 -7.31 13.60
N ALA A 55 9.27 -7.06 14.48
CA ALA A 55 8.53 -8.12 15.17
C ALA A 55 7.59 -8.89 14.23
N LEU A 56 6.94 -8.19 13.28
CA LEU A 56 6.10 -8.82 12.24
C LEU A 56 6.92 -9.66 11.26
N VAL A 57 8.09 -9.17 10.82
CA VAL A 57 9.01 -9.95 9.98
C VAL A 57 9.49 -11.18 10.74
N ARG A 58 9.84 -11.06 12.03
CA ARG A 58 10.21 -12.20 12.87
C ARG A 58 9.07 -13.22 12.98
N ALA A 59 7.85 -12.79 13.31
CA ALA A 59 6.66 -13.64 13.35
C ALA A 59 6.46 -14.40 12.02
N SER A 60 6.58 -13.70 10.90
CA SER A 60 6.40 -14.30 9.57
C SER A 60 7.44 -15.37 9.21
N ARG A 61 8.65 -15.28 9.78
CA ARG A 61 9.74 -16.25 9.58
C ARG A 61 9.69 -17.44 10.53
N MET A 62 8.86 -17.37 11.58
CA MET A 62 8.58 -18.50 12.47
C MET A 62 7.59 -19.49 11.86
N ILE A 63 6.95 -19.14 10.74
CA ILE A 63 5.92 -19.97 10.13
C ILE A 63 6.54 -21.22 9.50
N GLU A 64 6.06 -22.37 9.91
CA GLU A 64 6.42 -23.68 9.38
C GLU A 64 5.39 -24.18 8.37
N GLY A 65 5.87 -24.81 7.29
CA GLY A 65 5.04 -25.31 6.19
C GLY A 65 4.59 -24.25 5.18
N LEU A 66 4.04 -24.69 4.04
CA LEU A 66 3.61 -23.82 2.93
C LEU A 66 2.13 -23.41 3.00
N GLY A 67 1.45 -23.73 4.10
CA GLY A 67 -0.01 -23.68 4.22
C GLY A 67 -0.71 -24.78 3.41
N PRO A 68 -1.93 -25.18 3.78
CA PRO A 68 -2.73 -26.12 3.00
C PRO A 68 -2.97 -25.65 1.55
N ASP A 69 -3.18 -26.61 0.64
CA ASP A 69 -3.50 -26.40 -0.78
C ASP A 69 -2.60 -25.40 -1.52
N GLY A 70 -1.29 -25.48 -1.26
CA GLY A 70 -0.30 -24.62 -1.91
C GLY A 70 -0.44 -23.15 -1.53
N GLY A 71 -1.08 -22.86 -0.39
CA GLY A 71 -1.35 -21.50 0.08
C GLY A 71 -2.65 -20.90 -0.45
N ASN A 72 -3.50 -21.67 -1.13
CA ASN A 72 -4.87 -21.26 -1.44
C ASN A 72 -5.79 -21.46 -0.22
N ILE A 73 -5.69 -20.52 0.71
CA ILE A 73 -6.39 -20.62 1.99
C ILE A 73 -7.91 -20.53 1.85
N LEU A 74 -8.46 -19.95 0.77
CA LEU A 74 -9.91 -19.80 0.61
C LEU A 74 -10.60 -21.11 0.25
N ASP A 75 -9.95 -21.93 -0.58
CA ASP A 75 -10.51 -23.20 -1.04
C ASP A 75 -10.09 -24.38 -0.15
N ALA A 76 -9.18 -24.16 0.78
CA ALA A 76 -8.62 -25.22 1.60
C ALA A 76 -9.62 -25.83 2.60
N ASP A 77 -9.43 -27.12 2.89
CA ASP A 77 -10.20 -27.83 3.91
C ASP A 77 -9.93 -27.27 5.32
N ILE A 78 -10.97 -27.21 6.16
CA ILE A 78 -10.88 -26.64 7.50
C ILE A 78 -9.97 -27.45 8.43
N ASP A 79 -9.93 -28.78 8.31
CA ASP A 79 -9.13 -29.62 9.21
C ASP A 79 -7.61 -29.40 9.02
N PRO A 80 -7.05 -29.42 7.79
CA PRO A 80 -5.68 -28.98 7.53
C PRO A 80 -5.39 -27.55 7.99
N LEU A 81 -6.33 -26.62 7.81
CA LEU A 81 -6.15 -25.24 8.28
C LEU A 81 -6.04 -25.18 9.80
N ARG A 82 -6.88 -25.94 10.52
CA ARG A 82 -6.85 -26.01 11.99
C ARG A 82 -5.50 -26.51 12.49
N VAL A 83 -4.95 -27.55 11.86
CA VAL A 83 -3.61 -28.07 12.20
C VAL A 83 -2.54 -27.00 11.92
N TRP A 84 -2.54 -26.41 10.73
CA TRP A 84 -1.53 -25.40 10.36
C TRP A 84 -1.57 -24.17 11.27
N VAL A 85 -2.76 -23.72 11.66
CA VAL A 85 -2.96 -22.62 12.62
C VAL A 85 -2.47 -23.00 14.02
N ALA A 86 -2.74 -24.23 14.48
CA ALA A 86 -2.29 -24.71 15.78
C ALA A 86 -0.76 -24.80 15.85
N ASP A 87 -0.13 -25.34 14.81
CA ASP A 87 1.33 -25.50 14.72
C ASP A 87 2.06 -24.14 14.69
N ASN A 88 1.39 -23.09 14.21
CA ASN A 88 1.97 -21.75 14.05
C ASN A 88 1.41 -20.72 15.04
N ARG A 89 0.85 -21.15 16.18
CA ARG A 89 0.23 -20.25 17.17
C ARG A 89 1.20 -19.20 17.70
N GLU A 90 2.46 -19.57 17.96
CA GLU A 90 3.49 -18.64 18.47
C GLU A 90 3.76 -17.49 17.48
N ALA A 91 3.69 -17.75 16.17
CA ALA A 91 3.83 -16.71 15.16
C ALA A 91 2.65 -15.72 15.19
N LEU A 92 1.42 -16.21 15.40
CA LEU A 92 0.24 -15.35 15.56
C LEU A 92 0.33 -14.52 16.85
N ASP A 93 0.70 -15.12 17.98
CA ASP A 93 0.82 -14.40 19.25
C ASP A 93 1.87 -13.28 19.18
N LEU A 94 3.01 -13.53 18.50
CA LEU A 94 4.02 -12.50 18.26
C LEU A 94 3.52 -11.40 17.31
N ALA A 95 2.76 -11.76 16.27
CA ALA A 95 2.15 -10.80 15.37
C ALA A 95 1.16 -9.88 16.12
N ASP A 96 0.31 -10.46 16.98
CA ASP A 96 -0.66 -9.74 17.79
C ASP A 96 0.05 -8.73 18.71
N HIS A 97 1.13 -9.14 19.39
CA HIS A 97 1.98 -8.21 20.16
C HIS A 97 2.58 -7.10 19.29
N ALA A 98 3.06 -7.43 18.08
CA ALA A 98 3.65 -6.46 17.17
C ALA A 98 2.65 -5.40 16.66
N LEU A 99 1.35 -5.75 16.61
CA LEU A 99 0.29 -4.82 16.25
C LEU A 99 0.07 -3.71 17.27
N ASP A 100 0.62 -3.82 18.48
CA ASP A 100 0.57 -2.76 19.51
C ASP A 100 1.80 -1.84 19.48
N LEU A 101 2.87 -2.25 18.78
CA LEU A 101 4.13 -1.48 18.72
C LEU A 101 4.09 -0.42 17.62
N PRO A 102 4.72 0.76 17.79
CA PRO A 102 4.93 1.68 16.68
C PRO A 102 5.73 0.98 15.56
N SER A 103 5.37 1.19 14.30
CA SER A 103 5.93 0.42 13.18
C SER A 103 6.39 1.32 12.03
N GLY A 104 7.51 0.94 11.42
CA GLY A 104 7.97 1.52 10.16
C GLY A 104 9.02 0.62 9.50
N VAL A 105 8.95 0.50 8.17
CA VAL A 105 9.96 -0.22 7.39
C VAL A 105 11.32 0.47 7.56
N PRO A 106 12.37 -0.27 7.95
CA PRO A 106 13.71 0.29 8.15
C PRO A 106 14.39 0.54 6.79
N LEU A 107 14.06 1.66 6.15
CA LEU A 107 14.70 2.04 4.90
C LEU A 107 16.10 2.63 5.17
N THR A 108 17.13 2.04 4.58
CA THR A 108 18.41 2.70 4.37
C THR A 108 18.62 3.00 2.87
N TYR A 109 19.57 3.89 2.54
CA TYR A 109 19.73 4.42 1.17
C TYR A 109 20.58 3.50 0.27
N THR A 110 20.56 2.19 0.50
CA THR A 110 21.44 1.24 -0.17
C THR A 110 20.67 0.20 -0.97
N GLN A 111 21.32 -0.38 -1.97
CA GLN A 111 20.74 -1.50 -2.74
C GLN A 111 20.57 -2.77 -1.89
N ALA A 112 21.36 -2.91 -0.82
CA ALA A 112 21.21 -4.04 0.11
C ALA A 112 19.86 -4.00 0.84
N ASP A 113 19.32 -2.80 1.10
CA ASP A 113 18.01 -2.66 1.74
C ASP A 113 16.88 -3.11 0.83
N LEU A 114 16.96 -2.79 -0.47
CA LEU A 114 15.95 -3.24 -1.42
C LEU A 114 15.91 -4.77 -1.48
N GLN A 115 17.07 -5.41 -1.51
CA GLN A 115 17.17 -6.86 -1.50
C GLN A 115 16.59 -7.45 -0.20
N ALA A 116 16.96 -6.90 0.96
CA ALA A 116 16.43 -7.34 2.25
C ALA A 116 14.90 -7.17 2.32
N SER A 117 14.37 -6.02 1.88
CA SER A 117 12.93 -5.79 1.79
C SER A 117 12.23 -6.81 0.90
N MET A 118 12.82 -7.18 -0.25
CA MET A 118 12.25 -8.20 -1.14
C MET A 118 12.21 -9.58 -0.50
N GLU A 119 13.22 -9.93 0.31
CA GLU A 119 13.26 -11.18 1.07
C GLU A 119 12.19 -11.23 2.16
N ASP A 120 11.79 -10.08 2.71
CA ASP A 120 10.76 -9.99 3.76
C ASP A 120 9.33 -10.06 3.22
N LEU A 121 9.07 -9.66 1.98
CA LEU A 121 7.70 -9.60 1.43
C LEU A 121 7.02 -10.97 1.35
N GLY A 122 7.77 -12.01 0.95
CA GLY A 122 7.26 -13.38 0.84
C GLY A 122 6.74 -13.89 2.19
N PRO A 123 7.60 -13.93 3.23
CA PRO A 123 7.20 -14.24 4.60
C PRO A 123 5.99 -13.42 5.09
N LEU A 124 5.98 -12.09 4.90
CA LEU A 124 4.85 -11.26 5.33
C LEU A 124 3.52 -11.67 4.67
N ARG A 125 3.53 -12.05 3.38
CA ARG A 125 2.33 -12.59 2.72
C ARG A 125 1.91 -13.94 3.31
N THR A 126 2.86 -14.79 3.69
CA THR A 126 2.57 -16.06 4.38
C THR A 126 1.93 -15.80 5.75
N LEU A 127 2.39 -14.80 6.50
CA LEU A 127 1.73 -14.40 7.75
C LEU A 127 0.29 -13.93 7.52
N GLY A 128 0.05 -13.13 6.47
CA GLY A 128 -1.32 -12.77 6.06
C GLY A 128 -2.18 -14.00 5.78
N ARG A 129 -1.67 -14.99 5.04
CA ARG A 129 -2.39 -16.25 4.80
C ARG A 129 -2.68 -17.03 6.07
N LEU A 130 -1.75 -17.05 7.03
CA LEU A 130 -1.97 -17.69 8.34
C LEU A 130 -3.08 -16.98 9.12
N MET A 131 -3.14 -15.64 9.07
CA MET A 131 -4.24 -14.89 9.68
C MET A 131 -5.59 -15.18 9.01
N LEU A 132 -5.63 -15.33 7.68
CA LEU A 132 -6.84 -15.77 6.97
C LEU A 132 -7.28 -17.17 7.42
N ALA A 133 -6.32 -18.09 7.56
CA ALA A 133 -6.60 -19.45 8.00
C ALA A 133 -7.20 -19.46 9.41
N ASP A 134 -6.63 -18.68 10.35
CA ASP A 134 -7.17 -18.55 11.72
C ASP A 134 -8.60 -17.98 11.71
N ALA A 135 -8.87 -16.99 10.86
CA ALA A 135 -10.23 -16.45 10.68
C ALA A 135 -11.20 -17.50 10.12
N ARG A 136 -10.81 -18.28 9.10
CA ARG A 136 -11.66 -19.35 8.54
C ARG A 136 -11.94 -20.46 9.55
N VAL A 137 -10.93 -20.87 10.33
CA VAL A 137 -11.09 -21.85 11.41
C VAL A 137 -12.06 -21.32 12.46
N ALA A 138 -11.94 -20.05 12.85
CA ALA A 138 -12.88 -19.42 13.78
C ALA A 138 -14.32 -19.39 13.24
N LEU A 139 -14.52 -19.07 11.95
CA LEU A 139 -15.85 -19.14 11.32
C LEU A 139 -16.43 -20.54 11.34
N ALA A 140 -15.64 -21.56 10.96
CA ALA A 140 -16.10 -22.94 10.95
C ALA A 140 -16.46 -23.47 12.34
N GLU A 141 -15.92 -22.85 13.40
CA GLU A 141 -16.20 -23.17 14.80
C GLU A 141 -17.33 -22.31 15.40
N GLY A 142 -18.03 -21.51 14.59
CA GLY A 142 -19.12 -20.63 15.03
C GLY A 142 -18.66 -19.40 15.83
N ARG A 143 -17.36 -19.07 15.75
CA ARG A 143 -16.75 -17.92 16.44
C ARG A 143 -16.61 -16.73 15.50
N ALA A 144 -17.72 -16.29 14.89
CA ALA A 144 -17.71 -15.24 13.87
C ALA A 144 -17.11 -13.90 14.32
N GLY A 145 -17.32 -13.51 15.58
CA GLY A 145 -16.69 -12.33 16.17
C GLY A 145 -15.14 -12.41 16.23
N ASP A 146 -14.59 -13.60 16.52
CA ASP A 146 -13.13 -13.81 16.50
C ASP A 146 -12.57 -13.72 15.09
N ALA A 147 -13.28 -14.31 14.11
CA ALA A 147 -12.89 -14.23 12.70
C ALA A 147 -12.90 -12.80 12.16
N SER A 148 -13.92 -12.01 12.53
CA SER A 148 -14.01 -10.60 12.17
C SER A 148 -12.85 -9.80 12.75
N ARG A 149 -12.54 -9.97 14.05
CA ARG A 149 -11.38 -9.33 14.68
C ARG A 149 -10.06 -9.72 14.00
N ARG A 150 -9.82 -11.01 13.75
CA ARG A 150 -8.61 -11.49 13.05
C ARG A 150 -8.46 -10.87 11.66
N SER A 151 -9.57 -10.68 10.96
CA SER A 151 -9.60 -10.07 9.63
C SER A 151 -9.30 -8.56 9.69
N ILE A 152 -9.86 -7.83 10.67
CA ILE A 152 -9.48 -6.44 10.96
C ILE A 152 -7.99 -6.33 11.35
N ASP A 153 -7.49 -7.26 12.16
CA ASP A 153 -6.08 -7.32 12.54
C ASP A 153 -5.18 -7.59 11.33
N ALA A 154 -5.62 -8.36 10.34
CA ALA A 154 -4.89 -8.54 9.09
C ALA A 154 -4.79 -7.25 8.27
N ILE A 155 -5.82 -6.39 8.31
CA ILE A 155 -5.76 -5.04 7.71
C ILE A 155 -4.76 -4.17 8.48
N ARG A 156 -4.83 -4.17 9.82
CA ARG A 156 -3.86 -3.45 10.68
C ARG A 156 -2.44 -3.91 10.42
N PHE A 157 -2.24 -5.22 10.29
CA PHE A 157 -0.97 -5.87 9.94
C PHE A 157 -0.45 -5.37 8.60
N ALA A 158 -1.24 -5.44 7.53
CA ALA A 158 -0.85 -5.01 6.19
C ALA A 158 -0.28 -3.59 6.20
N ARG A 159 -0.92 -2.69 6.94
CA ARG A 159 -0.50 -1.29 7.09
C ARG A 159 0.71 -1.12 7.96
N LYS A 160 0.77 -1.81 9.12
CA LYS A 160 1.93 -1.71 10.03
C LYS A 160 3.18 -2.29 9.40
N ALA A 161 3.09 -3.41 8.70
CA ALA A 161 4.21 -4.06 8.02
C ALA A 161 4.80 -3.19 6.90
N THR A 162 4.01 -2.29 6.31
CA THR A 162 4.40 -1.55 5.10
C THR A 162 4.53 -0.04 5.30
N ARG A 163 4.19 0.46 6.50
CA ARG A 163 4.30 1.87 6.87
C ARG A 163 5.71 2.40 6.65
N ASN A 164 5.82 3.61 6.09
CA ASN A 164 7.09 4.25 5.73
C ASN A 164 7.95 3.45 4.73
N GLY A 165 7.36 2.45 4.06
CA GLY A 165 8.03 1.67 3.03
C GLY A 165 8.00 2.31 1.65
N LEU A 166 8.73 1.67 0.74
CA LEU A 166 8.74 1.93 -0.71
C LEU A 166 7.45 1.44 -1.40
N LEU A 167 7.29 1.75 -2.69
CA LEU A 167 6.13 1.35 -3.49
C LEU A 167 5.86 -0.16 -3.45
N LEU A 168 6.92 -0.99 -3.45
CA LEU A 168 6.82 -2.45 -3.33
C LEU A 168 6.15 -2.91 -2.01
N HIS A 169 6.36 -2.16 -0.93
CA HIS A 169 5.75 -2.44 0.36
C HIS A 169 4.27 -2.08 0.29
N ALA A 170 3.92 -0.91 -0.26
CA ALA A 170 2.52 -0.53 -0.46
C ALA A 170 1.74 -1.56 -1.29
N LEU A 171 2.32 -2.08 -2.37
CA LEU A 171 1.70 -3.17 -3.17
C LEU A 171 1.47 -4.43 -2.34
N THR A 172 2.42 -4.79 -1.48
CA THR A 172 2.27 -5.94 -0.58
C THR A 172 1.20 -5.71 0.47
N GLY A 173 1.10 -4.49 1.00
CA GLY A 173 0.04 -4.09 1.92
C GLY A 173 -1.34 -4.20 1.25
N VAL A 174 -1.48 -3.71 0.03
CA VAL A 174 -2.70 -3.88 -0.78
C VAL A 174 -3.07 -5.35 -0.95
N ALA A 175 -2.11 -6.20 -1.33
CA ALA A 175 -2.37 -7.62 -1.56
C ALA A 175 -2.83 -8.35 -0.28
N ILE A 176 -2.24 -8.03 0.87
CA ILE A 176 -2.64 -8.60 2.17
C ILE A 176 -4.01 -8.04 2.58
N GLU A 177 -4.21 -6.74 2.50
CA GLU A 177 -5.47 -6.12 2.91
C GLU A 177 -6.66 -6.65 2.08
N GLU A 178 -6.52 -6.70 0.75
CA GLU A 178 -7.57 -7.17 -0.15
C GLU A 178 -7.81 -8.67 -0.03
N GLY A 179 -6.75 -9.48 -0.13
CA GLY A 179 -6.87 -10.94 -0.20
C GLY A 179 -7.03 -11.66 1.14
N VAL A 180 -6.76 -10.98 2.26
CA VAL A 180 -6.87 -11.56 3.61
C VAL A 180 -7.87 -10.78 4.44
N GLY A 181 -7.65 -9.48 4.62
CA GLY A 181 -8.44 -8.69 5.56
C GLY A 181 -9.88 -8.49 5.12
N LEU A 182 -10.08 -7.93 3.93
CA LEU A 182 -11.41 -7.68 3.38
C LEU A 182 -12.13 -8.98 3.03
N GLU A 183 -11.45 -9.93 2.40
CA GLU A 183 -12.06 -11.21 2.05
C GLU A 183 -12.43 -12.05 3.28
N GLY A 184 -11.59 -12.05 4.33
CA GLY A 184 -11.89 -12.73 5.59
C GLY A 184 -13.14 -12.18 6.28
N LEU A 185 -13.34 -10.86 6.28
CA LEU A 185 -14.57 -10.24 6.77
C LEU A 185 -15.78 -10.63 5.93
N ARG A 186 -15.65 -10.62 4.60
CA ARG A 186 -16.73 -10.94 3.67
C ARG A 186 -17.24 -12.38 3.86
N LEU A 187 -16.34 -13.35 4.07
CA LEU A 187 -16.69 -14.74 4.35
C LEU A 187 -17.52 -14.91 5.63
N GLY A 188 -17.30 -14.04 6.62
CA GLY A 188 -17.97 -14.11 7.92
C GLY A 188 -19.23 -13.26 8.02
N LEU A 189 -19.52 -12.43 7.02
CA LEU A 189 -20.54 -11.38 7.08
C LEU A 189 -21.87 -11.94 7.58
N GLU A 190 -22.35 -13.03 6.98
CA GLU A 190 -23.64 -13.65 7.29
C GLU A 190 -23.77 -14.23 8.71
N GLN A 191 -22.65 -14.39 9.43
CA GLN A 191 -22.62 -14.96 10.77
C GLN A 191 -22.43 -13.91 11.86
N LEU A 192 -22.18 -12.65 11.50
CA LEU A 192 -22.04 -11.56 12.47
C LEU A 192 -23.39 -11.12 13.02
N ASP A 193 -23.41 -10.82 14.31
CA ASP A 193 -24.53 -10.15 14.99
C ASP A 193 -24.52 -8.62 14.79
N GLU A 194 -25.56 -7.93 15.28
CA GLU A 194 -25.69 -6.47 15.15
C GLU A 194 -24.49 -5.71 15.73
N ALA A 195 -24.02 -6.12 16.91
CA ALA A 195 -22.95 -5.43 17.62
C ALA A 195 -21.61 -5.61 16.91
N GLN A 196 -21.33 -6.83 16.45
CA GLN A 196 -20.14 -7.18 15.68
C GLN A 196 -20.11 -6.47 14.33
N CYS A 197 -21.25 -6.36 13.65
CA CYS A 197 -21.37 -5.60 12.41
C CYS A 197 -21.01 -4.12 12.62
N ARG A 198 -21.54 -3.50 13.67
CA ARG A 198 -21.27 -2.10 14.01
C ARG A 198 -19.80 -1.88 14.39
N GLU A 199 -19.24 -2.77 15.20
CA GLU A 199 -17.83 -2.71 15.60
C GLU A 199 -16.91 -2.82 14.37
N ALA A 200 -17.10 -3.82 13.53
CA ALA A 200 -16.31 -4.02 12.32
C ALA A 200 -16.43 -2.83 11.35
N ALA A 201 -17.64 -2.31 11.12
CA ALA A 201 -17.85 -1.14 10.28
C ALA A 201 -17.08 0.10 10.81
N ARG A 202 -17.16 0.35 12.13
CA ARG A 202 -16.44 1.45 12.77
C ARG A 202 -14.94 1.28 12.61
N ASP A 203 -14.42 0.09 12.85
CA ASP A 203 -12.98 -0.19 12.82
C ASP A 203 -12.43 -0.06 11.38
N LEU A 204 -13.18 -0.51 10.36
CA LEU A 204 -12.84 -0.28 8.96
C LEU A 204 -12.78 1.22 8.61
N LEU A 205 -13.71 2.03 9.11
CA LEU A 205 -13.72 3.48 8.86
C LEU A 205 -12.66 4.24 9.65
N GLU A 206 -12.27 3.76 10.82
CA GLU A 206 -11.12 4.28 11.56
C GLU A 206 -9.83 4.00 10.79
N LEU A 207 -9.67 2.76 10.32
CA LEU A 207 -8.58 2.38 9.44
C LEU A 207 -8.58 3.25 8.18
N ASP A 208 -9.70 3.42 7.48
CA ASP A 208 -9.77 4.26 6.29
C ASP A 208 -9.21 5.68 6.52
N ARG A 209 -9.63 6.32 7.61
CA ARG A 209 -9.19 7.67 7.98
C ARG A 209 -7.71 7.76 8.36
N SER A 210 -7.12 6.67 8.84
CA SER A 210 -5.72 6.63 9.27
C SER A 210 -4.75 6.29 8.13
N SER A 211 -5.23 6.09 6.90
CA SER A 211 -4.38 5.73 5.77
C SER A 211 -3.48 6.89 5.34
N PRO A 212 -2.17 6.66 5.14
CA PRO A 212 -1.30 7.70 4.60
C PRO A 212 -1.67 8.01 3.15
N PRO A 213 -1.59 9.28 2.72
CA PRO A 213 -1.80 9.64 1.32
C PRO A 213 -0.73 8.99 0.43
N ILE A 214 -1.10 8.56 -0.78
CA ILE A 214 -0.20 7.92 -1.74
C ILE A 214 0.99 8.82 -2.10
N GLU A 215 0.80 10.13 -2.03
CA GLU A 215 1.83 11.15 -2.24
C GLU A 215 3.02 10.97 -1.29
N GLU A 216 2.80 10.52 -0.05
CA GLU A 216 3.88 10.23 0.89
C GLU A 216 4.72 9.04 0.43
N VAL A 217 4.08 7.96 -0.05
CA VAL A 217 4.76 6.77 -0.58
C VAL A 217 5.53 7.13 -1.86
N LEU A 218 4.96 7.94 -2.75
CA LEU A 218 5.63 8.39 -3.97
C LEU A 218 6.80 9.34 -3.68
N ALA A 219 6.69 10.17 -2.64
CA ALA A 219 7.80 11.03 -2.20
C ALA A 219 8.95 10.20 -1.60
N LEU A 220 8.61 9.19 -0.77
CA LEU A 220 9.55 8.18 -0.25
C LEU A 220 10.29 7.48 -1.38
N GLU A 221 9.55 6.96 -2.37
CA GLU A 221 10.08 6.26 -3.54
C GLU A 221 11.03 7.14 -4.35
N ALA A 222 10.65 8.39 -4.61
CA ALA A 222 11.46 9.35 -5.36
C ALA A 222 12.75 9.71 -4.61
N GLY A 223 12.66 9.92 -3.29
CA GLY A 223 13.79 10.22 -2.42
C GLY A 223 14.79 9.05 -2.36
N TRP A 224 14.28 7.83 -2.16
CA TRP A 224 15.10 6.62 -2.18
C TRP A 224 15.75 6.40 -3.54
N SER A 225 14.99 6.51 -4.63
CA SER A 225 15.49 6.36 -6.00
C SER A 225 16.60 7.35 -6.33
N GLU A 226 16.50 8.60 -5.87
CA GLU A 226 17.55 9.60 -6.07
C GLU A 226 18.82 9.26 -5.27
N ALA A 227 18.66 8.82 -4.02
CA ALA A 227 19.75 8.48 -3.12
C ALA A 227 20.49 7.19 -3.50
N SER A 228 19.79 6.19 -4.05
CA SER A 228 20.36 4.91 -4.48
C SER A 228 20.87 4.92 -5.93
N MET A 229 20.59 5.99 -6.69
CA MET A 229 20.93 6.08 -8.11
C MET A 229 22.45 5.94 -8.40
N PRO A 230 22.85 5.02 -9.29
CA PRO A 230 24.25 4.88 -9.73
C PRO A 230 24.85 6.18 -10.29
N ARG A 231 26.14 6.41 -10.03
CA ARG A 231 26.85 7.65 -10.44
C ARG A 231 26.79 7.91 -11.94
N ASN A 232 26.91 6.88 -12.77
CA ASN A 232 26.80 6.98 -14.22
C ASN A 232 25.40 7.43 -14.66
N ILE A 233 24.33 6.92 -14.04
CA ILE A 233 22.96 7.36 -14.33
C ILE A 233 22.75 8.81 -13.87
N ARG A 234 23.27 9.19 -12.69
CA ARG A 234 23.24 10.59 -12.23
C ARG A 234 23.95 11.54 -13.20
N PHE A 235 25.11 11.13 -13.72
CA PHE A 235 25.87 11.88 -14.71
C PHE A 235 25.08 12.03 -16.02
N SER A 236 24.53 10.94 -16.56
CA SER A 236 23.68 10.98 -17.76
C SER A 236 22.45 11.86 -17.56
N ARG A 237 21.81 11.80 -16.37
CA ARG A 237 20.67 12.65 -15.99
C ARG A 237 21.04 14.14 -15.95
N ALA A 238 22.27 14.49 -15.59
CA ALA A 238 22.72 15.88 -15.49
C ALA A 238 23.15 16.47 -16.84
N LEU A 239 23.65 15.63 -17.76
CA LEU A 239 24.29 16.07 -19.00
C LEU A 239 23.46 15.90 -20.26
N ILE A 240 22.54 14.93 -20.30
CA ILE A 240 21.79 14.60 -21.51
C ILE A 240 20.37 15.15 -21.35
N PRO A 241 19.98 16.17 -22.14
CA PRO A 241 18.60 16.65 -22.17
C PRO A 241 17.64 15.49 -22.49
N GLY A 242 16.53 15.40 -21.77
CA GLY A 242 15.52 14.36 -22.00
C GLY A 242 15.66 13.09 -21.16
N VAL A 243 16.84 12.75 -20.61
CA VAL A 243 17.00 11.57 -19.74
C VAL A 243 16.10 11.67 -18.50
N ARG A 244 15.97 12.87 -17.91
CA ARG A 244 15.09 13.09 -16.76
C ARG A 244 13.62 12.86 -17.09
N SER A 245 13.14 13.33 -18.23
CA SER A 245 11.75 13.11 -18.66
C SER A 245 11.51 11.65 -19.01
N GLN A 246 12.48 10.98 -19.63
CA GLN A 246 12.40 9.56 -19.96
C GLN A 246 12.32 8.69 -18.71
N LEU A 247 13.19 8.90 -17.70
CA LEU A 247 13.12 8.16 -16.44
C LEU A 247 11.78 8.34 -15.73
N ARG A 248 11.24 9.56 -15.73
CA ARG A 248 9.89 9.82 -15.20
C ARG A 248 8.81 9.09 -15.98
N ALA A 249 8.87 9.12 -17.30
CA ALA A 249 7.91 8.43 -18.15
C ALA A 249 7.92 6.91 -17.90
N LEU A 250 9.09 6.32 -17.64
CA LEU A 250 9.22 4.90 -17.30
C LEU A 250 8.62 4.55 -15.92
N ALA A 251 8.64 5.47 -14.96
CA ALA A 251 8.08 5.23 -13.63
C ALA A 251 6.55 5.43 -13.57
N ARG A 252 5.97 6.24 -14.46
CA ARG A 252 4.54 6.60 -14.45
C ARG A 252 3.60 5.38 -14.40
N PRO A 253 3.74 4.35 -15.26
CA PRO A 253 2.81 3.21 -15.23
C PRO A 253 2.76 2.51 -13.86
N ALA A 254 3.90 2.37 -13.19
CA ALA A 254 3.95 1.78 -11.86
C ALA A 254 3.30 2.68 -10.80
N GLN A 255 3.50 4.00 -10.90
CA GLN A 255 2.88 5.00 -10.01
C GLN A 255 1.37 5.07 -10.18
N ASP A 256 0.89 5.01 -11.42
CA ASP A 256 -0.53 5.03 -11.72
C ASP A 256 -1.19 3.71 -11.29
N SER A 257 -0.52 2.57 -11.54
CA SER A 257 -1.00 1.25 -11.10
C SER A 257 -1.15 1.16 -9.58
N ILE A 258 -0.20 1.66 -8.79
CA ILE A 258 -0.35 1.65 -7.32
C ILE A 258 -1.45 2.60 -6.85
N ARG A 259 -1.62 3.77 -7.49
CA ARG A 259 -2.71 4.70 -7.16
C ARG A 259 -4.06 4.02 -7.37
N THR A 260 -4.27 3.44 -8.55
CA THR A 260 -5.49 2.67 -8.86
C THR A 260 -5.71 1.53 -7.86
N ALA A 261 -4.67 0.80 -7.49
CA ALA A 261 -4.79 -0.31 -6.53
C ALA A 261 -5.18 0.18 -5.12
N LEU A 262 -4.61 1.29 -4.65
CA LEU A 262 -4.94 1.88 -3.35
C LEU A 262 -6.35 2.47 -3.33
N ASP A 263 -6.74 3.17 -4.40
CA ASP A 263 -8.08 3.72 -4.57
C ASP A 263 -9.13 2.60 -4.56
N ARG A 264 -8.86 1.50 -5.29
CA ARG A 264 -9.71 0.30 -5.30
C ARG A 264 -9.85 -0.32 -3.92
N VAL A 265 -8.75 -0.50 -3.18
CA VAL A 265 -8.81 -1.07 -1.82
C VAL A 265 -9.57 -0.14 -0.87
N ALA A 266 -9.35 1.19 -0.95
CA ALA A 266 -10.10 2.15 -0.15
C ALA A 266 -11.60 2.11 -0.47
N ALA A 267 -11.97 2.00 -1.76
CA ALA A 267 -13.35 1.89 -2.19
C ALA A 267 -13.99 0.61 -1.61
N ARG A 268 -13.35 -0.55 -1.77
CA ARG A 268 -13.84 -1.81 -1.22
C ARG A 268 -13.98 -1.80 0.30
N ARG A 269 -13.03 -1.19 1.01
CA ARG A 269 -13.10 -1.03 2.47
C ARG A 269 -14.33 -0.22 2.90
N ARG A 270 -14.59 0.90 2.21
CA ARG A 270 -15.74 1.77 2.49
C ARG A 270 -17.06 1.09 2.14
N LEU A 271 -17.14 0.38 1.01
CA LEU A 271 -18.32 -0.40 0.62
C LEU A 271 -18.60 -1.51 1.64
N LEU A 272 -17.59 -2.29 2.05
CA LEU A 272 -17.75 -3.34 3.06
C LEU A 272 -18.17 -2.77 4.43
N ALA A 273 -17.69 -1.59 4.80
CA ALA A 273 -18.15 -0.92 6.01
C ALA A 273 -19.63 -0.51 5.94
N ILE A 274 -20.10 -0.07 4.76
CA ILE A 274 -21.53 0.21 4.51
C ILE A 274 -22.35 -1.09 4.52
N GLU A 275 -21.85 -2.16 3.90
CA GLU A 275 -22.48 -3.48 3.85
C GLU A 275 -22.69 -4.06 5.26
N LEU A 276 -21.64 -4.01 6.09
CA LEU A 276 -21.70 -4.33 7.52
C LEU A 276 -22.75 -3.47 8.24
N ALA A 277 -22.83 -2.18 7.91
CA ALA A 277 -23.79 -1.30 8.55
C ALA A 277 -25.24 -1.59 8.15
N ILE A 278 -25.49 -1.87 6.87
CA ILE A 278 -26.80 -2.31 6.35
C ILE A 278 -27.22 -3.60 7.03
N ARG A 279 -26.30 -4.57 7.15
CA ARG A 279 -26.57 -5.81 7.86
C ARG A 279 -26.91 -5.58 9.33
N GLY A 280 -26.13 -4.76 10.02
CA GLY A 280 -26.40 -4.40 11.41
C GLY A 280 -27.78 -3.74 11.58
N TYR A 281 -28.17 -2.85 10.66
CA TYR A 281 -29.49 -2.24 10.62
C TYR A 281 -30.59 -3.30 10.44
N ARG A 282 -30.44 -4.20 9.47
CA ARG A 282 -31.40 -5.29 9.20
C ARG A 282 -31.58 -6.23 10.38
N LEU A 283 -30.50 -6.60 11.08
CA LEU A 283 -30.57 -7.45 12.27
C LEU A 283 -31.33 -6.79 13.43
N ARG A 284 -31.34 -5.46 13.50
CA ARG A 284 -32.03 -4.69 14.54
C ARG A 284 -33.50 -4.46 14.21
N ASP A 285 -33.77 -4.07 12.97
CA ASP A 285 -35.07 -3.52 12.55
C ASP A 285 -35.89 -4.49 11.68
N ASP A 286 -35.33 -5.68 11.36
CA ASP A 286 -35.91 -6.72 10.49
C ASP A 286 -36.29 -6.20 9.08
N ALA A 287 -35.61 -5.15 8.61
CA ALA A 287 -35.82 -4.50 7.32
C ALA A 287 -34.53 -3.88 6.78
N LEU A 288 -34.43 -3.72 5.45
CA LEU A 288 -33.38 -2.92 4.83
C LEU A 288 -33.63 -1.42 5.09
N PRO A 289 -32.57 -0.58 5.15
CA PRO A 289 -32.75 0.87 5.22
C PRO A 289 -33.34 1.42 3.92
N ASP A 290 -34.21 2.43 3.99
CA ASP A 290 -34.78 3.05 2.78
C ASP A 290 -33.71 3.86 2.03
N ARG A 291 -32.74 4.39 2.77
CA ARG A 291 -31.59 5.14 2.25
C ARG A 291 -30.38 4.97 3.17
N LEU A 292 -29.17 5.19 2.64
CA LEU A 292 -27.94 5.07 3.44
C LEU A 292 -27.86 6.06 4.61
N ASP A 293 -28.55 7.19 4.55
CA ASP A 293 -28.61 8.14 5.66
C ASP A 293 -29.31 7.56 6.90
N ASP A 294 -30.16 6.53 6.75
CA ASP A 294 -30.83 5.86 7.88
C ASP A 294 -29.84 5.06 8.74
N LEU A 295 -28.63 4.81 8.23
CA LEU A 295 -27.53 4.19 8.97
C LEU A 295 -26.86 5.15 9.96
N VAL A 296 -27.13 6.46 9.85
CA VAL A 296 -26.50 7.54 10.62
C VAL A 296 -27.47 8.12 11.65
N PRO A 297 -27.02 8.45 12.89
CA PRO A 297 -25.69 8.20 13.46
C PRO A 297 -25.57 6.82 14.13
N GLY A 298 -26.59 5.96 13.97
CA GLY A 298 -26.75 4.76 14.79
C GLY A 298 -25.69 3.68 14.56
N VAL A 299 -25.40 3.36 13.29
CA VAL A 299 -24.43 2.34 12.90
C VAL A 299 -23.17 2.97 12.32
N LEU A 300 -23.33 4.02 11.51
CA LEU A 300 -22.24 4.79 10.92
C LEU A 300 -22.18 6.23 11.47
N PRO A 301 -20.98 6.81 11.63
CA PRO A 301 -20.85 8.22 12.00
C PRO A 301 -21.24 9.18 10.86
N ALA A 302 -21.02 8.76 9.60
CA ALA A 302 -21.41 9.41 8.36
C ALA A 302 -21.33 8.37 7.22
N VAL A 303 -22.07 8.59 6.14
CA VAL A 303 -21.97 7.74 4.94
C VAL A 303 -20.63 8.01 4.23
N PRO A 304 -19.74 7.00 4.06
CA PRO A 304 -18.47 7.17 3.35
C PRO A 304 -18.68 7.52 1.88
N SER A 305 -17.91 8.48 1.36
CA SER A 305 -17.91 8.83 -0.07
C SER A 305 -16.91 8.00 -0.87
N ASN A 306 -17.01 8.05 -2.20
CA ASN A 306 -16.04 7.45 -3.12
C ASN A 306 -14.65 8.08 -2.89
N PRO A 307 -13.59 7.29 -2.66
CA PRO A 307 -12.25 7.82 -2.43
C PRO A 307 -11.63 8.53 -3.65
N ILE A 308 -12.13 8.27 -4.86
CA ILE A 308 -11.56 8.78 -6.11
C ILE A 308 -12.07 10.20 -6.41
N ASN A 309 -13.38 10.39 -6.34
CA ASN A 309 -14.04 11.63 -6.78
C ASN A 309 -14.89 12.32 -5.70
N GLY A 310 -15.12 11.68 -4.55
CA GLY A 310 -15.91 12.22 -3.46
C GLY A 310 -17.43 12.06 -3.62
N ASP A 311 -17.90 11.40 -4.68
CA ASP A 311 -19.33 11.17 -4.91
C ASP A 311 -19.92 10.20 -3.88
N PRO A 312 -21.22 10.29 -3.58
CA PRO A 312 -21.87 9.32 -2.71
C PRO A 312 -21.90 7.92 -3.35
N PRO A 313 -21.95 6.85 -2.53
CA PRO A 313 -22.23 5.50 -3.00
C PRO A 313 -23.64 5.42 -3.60
N ILE A 314 -23.79 4.57 -4.60
CA ILE A 314 -25.08 4.21 -5.19
C ILE A 314 -25.64 3.04 -4.38
N TYR A 315 -26.88 3.21 -3.91
CA TYR A 315 -27.63 2.22 -3.15
C TYR A 315 -29.03 2.09 -3.74
N GLU A 316 -29.41 0.88 -4.12
CA GLU A 316 -30.72 0.57 -4.69
C GLU A 316 -31.27 -0.71 -4.07
N VAL A 317 -32.43 -0.64 -3.43
CA VAL A 317 -33.15 -1.81 -2.91
C VAL A 317 -33.84 -2.50 -4.08
N LEU A 318 -33.51 -3.77 -4.30
CA LEU A 318 -34.07 -4.57 -5.40
C LEU A 318 -35.30 -5.36 -4.95
N ASP A 319 -35.24 -5.90 -3.72
CA ASP A 319 -36.35 -6.59 -3.05
C ASP A 319 -36.18 -6.52 -1.52
N ASP A 320 -36.98 -7.26 -0.77
CA ASP A 320 -37.00 -7.23 0.71
C ASP A 320 -35.67 -7.66 1.36
N VAL A 321 -34.80 -8.36 0.63
CA VAL A 321 -33.54 -8.91 1.16
C VAL A 321 -32.31 -8.55 0.34
N THR A 322 -32.48 -8.11 -0.91
CA THR A 322 -31.42 -7.88 -1.88
C THR A 322 -31.28 -6.39 -2.21
N TYR A 323 -30.04 -5.92 -2.33
CA TYR A 323 -29.74 -4.56 -2.73
C TYR A 323 -28.47 -4.49 -3.59
N LEU A 324 -28.37 -3.41 -4.36
CA LEU A 324 -27.18 -3.02 -5.09
C LEU A 324 -26.41 -1.98 -4.29
N LEU A 325 -25.10 -2.18 -4.13
CA LEU A 325 -24.21 -1.22 -3.49
C LEU A 325 -22.90 -1.11 -4.26
N HIS A 326 -22.59 0.08 -4.78
CA HIS A 326 -21.31 0.34 -5.46
C HIS A 326 -20.96 1.83 -5.49
N PHE A 327 -19.72 2.14 -5.88
CA PHE A 327 -19.34 3.49 -6.28
C PHE A 327 -19.39 3.60 -7.81
N ALA A 328 -19.72 4.77 -8.34
CA ALA A 328 -19.60 5.04 -9.77
C ALA A 328 -18.12 5.09 -10.16
N ASP A 329 -17.72 4.34 -11.19
CA ASP A 329 -16.38 4.45 -11.78
C ASP A 329 -16.38 5.58 -12.83
N PRO A 330 -15.52 6.62 -12.70
CA PRO A 330 -15.42 7.68 -13.69
C PRO A 330 -14.87 7.22 -15.06
N GLY A 331 -14.37 5.99 -15.20
CA GLY A 331 -13.70 5.48 -16.39
C GLY A 331 -14.42 4.37 -17.17
N GLU A 332 -15.46 3.75 -16.61
CA GLU A 332 -16.19 2.67 -17.26
C GLU A 332 -17.53 3.20 -17.79
N GLY A 333 -17.77 3.05 -19.10
CA GLY A 333 -19.08 3.32 -19.69
C GLY A 333 -20.16 2.40 -19.11
N ASP A 334 -21.43 2.64 -19.47
CA ASP A 334 -22.66 1.95 -18.99
C ASP A 334 -22.63 0.40 -18.96
N GLU A 335 -21.58 -0.26 -19.46
CA GLU A 335 -21.43 -1.72 -19.58
C GLU A 335 -20.87 -2.42 -18.31
N ALA A 336 -20.35 -1.69 -17.31
CA ALA A 336 -19.85 -2.27 -16.06
C ALA A 336 -20.82 -2.13 -14.88
N ARG A 337 -22.14 -2.27 -15.13
CA ARG A 337 -23.17 -2.43 -14.08
C ARG A 337 -23.12 -3.79 -13.37
N GLU A 338 -21.93 -4.40 -13.22
CA GLU A 338 -21.75 -5.47 -12.23
C GLU A 338 -21.53 -4.79 -10.86
N GLY A 339 -22.59 -4.21 -10.32
CA GLY A 339 -22.57 -3.92 -8.88
C GLY A 339 -22.51 -5.23 -8.11
N GLN A 340 -21.93 -5.21 -6.93
CA GLN A 340 -22.03 -6.33 -6.01
C GLN A 340 -23.51 -6.44 -5.59
N GLU A 341 -24.22 -7.40 -6.17
CA GLU A 341 -25.49 -7.88 -5.62
C GLU A 341 -25.18 -8.48 -4.25
N ALA A 342 -25.61 -7.79 -3.19
CA ALA A 342 -25.52 -8.28 -1.83
C ALA A 342 -26.88 -8.86 -1.43
N ARG A 343 -26.86 -10.01 -0.75
CA ARG A 343 -28.03 -10.74 -0.23
C ARG A 343 -28.10 -10.67 1.30
#